data_AF-A0A2U2BZS1-F1
#
_entry.id   AF-A0A2U2BZS1-F1
#
_cell.length_a   1.000
_cell.length_b   1.000
_cell.length_c   1.000
_cell.angle_alpha   90.00
_cell.angle_beta   90.00
_cell.angle_gamma   90.00
#
_symmetry.space_group_name_H-M   'P 1'
#
loop_
_entity.id
_entity.type
_entity.pdbx_description
1 polymer ?
#
loop_
_entity_poly.entity_id
_entity_poly.type
_entity_poly.pdbx_seq_one_letter_code
_entity_poly.pdbx_strand_id
1 'polypeptide(L)'
;MASKIYIGFIVAFILFLTYGVLNQKKDDPKAKRVACQKSVTTFEKIYKKDIQSAKELLRSSNYIINSYIEYSQNMKSNLKNSFSNKDSDKILVDVLKSFETEEKQQNEKLLISYYIYENDKEDDGKKNKDAFLYAGYLVFEFKLKDELLYKIQIDYMNIDTSDIKSRMSCVIESFLTI
;
A
#
# COMPACT_ATOMS: atom_id res chain seq x y z
N MET A 1 38.08 31.36 32.85
CA MET A 1 36.70 31.86 32.70
C MET A 1 36.07 31.40 31.38
N ALA A 2 36.76 31.57 30.24
CA ALA A 2 36.31 31.13 28.91
C ALA A 2 35.92 29.63 28.81
N SER A 3 36.70 28.71 29.41
CA SER A 3 36.41 27.26 29.38
C SER A 3 35.05 26.89 30.00
N LYS A 4 34.63 27.55 31.09
CA LYS A 4 33.33 27.30 31.72
C LYS A 4 32.16 27.80 30.85
N ILE A 5 32.38 28.88 30.10
CA ILE A 5 31.40 29.44 29.16
C ILE A 5 31.24 28.50 27.95
N TYR A 6 32.34 27.98 27.41
CA TYR A 6 32.31 26.98 26.33
C TYR A 6 31.60 25.69 26.75
N ILE A 7 31.87 25.19 27.95
CA ILE A 7 31.17 24.00 28.49
C ILE A 7 29.67 24.28 28.61
N GLY A 8 29.27 25.47 29.09
CA GLY A 8 27.87 25.87 29.15
C GLY A 8 27.17 25.87 27.78
N PHE A 9 27.83 26.38 26.75
CA PHE A 9 27.31 26.37 25.37
C PHE A 9 27.15 24.95 24.82
N ILE A 10 28.13 24.07 25.07
CA ILE A 10 28.07 22.67 24.62
C ILE A 10 26.88 21.95 25.30
N VAL A 11 26.71 22.14 26.60
CA VAL A 11 25.58 21.54 27.34
C VAL A 11 24.25 22.06 26.82
N ALA A 12 24.11 23.37 26.59
CA ALA A 12 22.90 23.96 26.05
C ALA A 12 22.58 23.45 24.63
N PHE A 13 23.60 23.27 23.78
CA PHE A 13 23.43 22.75 22.43
C PHE A 13 22.98 21.28 22.43
N ILE A 14 23.59 20.45 23.29
CA ILE A 14 23.16 19.04 23.45
C ILE A 14 21.72 18.96 23.97
N LEU A 15 21.36 19.79 24.96
CA LEU A 15 19.99 19.85 25.47
C LEU A 15 18.99 20.29 24.39
N PHE A 16 19.35 21.26 23.55
CA PHE A 16 18.51 21.70 22.42
C PHE A 16 18.31 20.58 21.39
N LEU A 17 19.37 19.86 21.00
CA LEU A 17 19.28 18.73 20.08
C LEU A 17 18.43 17.59 20.66
N THR A 18 18.65 17.22 21.93
CA THR A 18 17.86 16.16 22.58
C THR A 18 16.39 16.54 22.70
N TYR A 19 16.08 17.79 23.04
CA TYR A 19 14.71 18.30 23.07
C TYR A 19 14.04 18.23 21.69
N GLY A 20 14.75 18.60 20.62
CA GLY A 20 14.26 18.49 19.25
C GLY A 20 13.97 17.05 18.81
N VAL A 21 14.83 16.10 19.16
CA VAL A 21 14.63 14.67 18.87
C VAL A 21 13.47 14.08 19.65
N LEU A 22 13.32 14.45 20.94
CA LEU A 22 12.24 13.95 21.80
C LEU A 22 10.87 14.51 21.41
N ASN A 23 10.81 15.74 20.92
CA ASN A 23 9.57 16.41 20.51
C ASN A 23 9.23 16.26 19.02
N GLN A 24 9.99 15.47 18.25
CA GLN A 24 9.48 15.04 16.95
C GLN A 24 8.23 14.20 17.18
N LYS A 25 7.06 14.77 16.84
CA LYS A 25 5.81 14.00 16.71
C LYS A 25 6.05 12.90 15.68
N LYS A 26 6.27 11.68 16.15
CA LYS A 26 6.17 10.50 15.31
C LYS A 26 4.69 10.28 15.05
N ASP A 27 4.18 10.84 13.95
CA ASP A 27 2.89 10.41 13.41
C ASP A 27 3.01 8.89 13.19
N ASP A 28 2.34 8.08 14.01
CA ASP A 28 2.28 6.64 13.80
C ASP A 28 1.38 6.38 12.59
N PRO A 29 1.93 5.96 11.43
CA PRO A 29 1.10 5.68 10.26
C PRO A 29 0.07 4.60 10.56
N LYS A 30 0.36 3.69 11.52
CA LYS A 30 -0.53 2.60 11.91
C LYS A 30 -1.76 3.07 12.70
N ALA A 31 -1.72 4.25 13.30
CA ALA A 31 -2.86 4.80 14.05
C ALA A 31 -4.08 5.09 13.16
N LYS A 32 -3.86 5.29 11.85
CA LYS A 32 -4.90 5.55 10.85
C LYS A 32 -5.43 4.30 10.14
N ARG A 33 -4.95 3.10 10.51
CA ARG A 33 -5.32 1.87 9.81
C ARG A 33 -6.81 1.53 9.96
N VAL A 34 -7.46 1.26 8.83
CA VAL A 34 -8.81 0.70 8.80
C VAL A 34 -8.81 -0.74 9.35
N ALA A 35 -9.98 -1.22 9.75
CA ALA A 35 -10.10 -2.51 10.45
C ALA A 35 -9.52 -3.68 9.64
N CYS A 36 -9.75 -3.72 8.32
CA CYS A 36 -9.26 -4.78 7.45
C CYS A 36 -7.73 -4.84 7.35
N GLN A 37 -7.01 -3.72 7.53
CA GLN A 37 -5.54 -3.70 7.54
C GLN A 37 -4.95 -4.28 8.83
N LYS A 38 -5.77 -4.49 9.86
CA LYS A 38 -5.36 -5.09 11.14
C LYS A 38 -5.49 -6.61 11.15
N SER A 39 -6.31 -7.18 10.25
CA SER A 39 -6.54 -8.62 10.16
C SER A 39 -5.53 -9.37 9.28
N VAL A 40 -4.69 -8.64 8.55
CA VAL A 40 -3.67 -9.20 7.67
C VAL A 40 -2.44 -8.28 7.62
N THR A 41 -1.28 -8.87 7.37
CA THR A 41 -0.04 -8.10 7.18
C THR A 41 -0.24 -7.09 6.05
N THR A 42 -0.07 -5.82 6.41
CA THR A 42 -0.25 -4.67 5.52
C THR A 42 0.87 -3.66 5.74
N PHE A 43 1.45 -3.20 4.65
CA PHE A 43 2.41 -2.11 4.61
C PHE A 43 1.86 -0.99 3.74
N GLU A 44 1.99 0.24 4.19
CA GLU A 44 1.44 1.38 3.46
C GLU A 44 2.39 2.57 3.52
N LYS A 45 2.34 3.41 2.48
CA LYS A 45 3.08 4.65 2.41
C LYS A 45 2.22 5.73 1.76
N ILE A 46 2.02 6.81 2.50
CA ILE A 46 1.21 7.96 2.10
C ILE A 46 2.14 9.10 1.72
N TYR A 47 1.98 9.63 0.51
CA TYR A 47 2.71 10.78 0.01
C TYR A 47 1.75 11.97 0.05
N LYS A 48 2.00 12.97 0.92
CA LYS A 48 1.04 14.01 1.36
C LYS A 48 0.62 15.05 0.28
N LYS A 49 0.43 14.67 -0.99
CA LYS A 49 0.04 15.57 -2.09
C LYS A 49 -1.27 15.09 -2.75
N ASP A 50 -2.14 16.02 -3.12
CA ASP A 50 -3.30 15.87 -4.03
C ASP A 50 -4.20 14.61 -3.89
N ILE A 51 -4.23 14.01 -2.70
CA ILE A 51 -5.02 12.80 -2.40
C ILE A 51 -6.52 13.04 -2.62
N GLN A 52 -7.01 14.24 -2.31
CA GLN A 52 -8.44 14.54 -2.41
C GLN A 52 -8.95 14.47 -3.86
N SER A 53 -8.25 15.09 -4.81
CA SER A 53 -8.60 15.01 -6.23
C SER A 53 -8.53 13.58 -6.75
N ALA A 54 -7.55 12.81 -6.31
CA ALA A 54 -7.45 11.39 -6.67
C ALA A 54 -8.63 10.56 -6.14
N LYS A 55 -9.12 10.81 -4.92
CA LYS A 55 -10.32 10.16 -4.37
C LYS A 55 -11.57 10.51 -5.17
N GLU A 56 -11.71 11.75 -5.60
CA GLU A 56 -12.83 12.20 -6.44
C GLU A 56 -12.81 11.52 -7.80
N LEU A 57 -11.63 11.41 -8.44
CA LEU A 57 -11.46 10.67 -9.69
C LEU A 57 -11.84 9.19 -9.54
N LEU A 58 -11.45 8.54 -8.43
CA LEU A 58 -11.83 7.15 -8.14
C LEU A 58 -13.35 6.99 -8.00
N ARG A 59 -14.01 7.86 -7.22
CA ARG A 59 -15.46 7.81 -6.96
C ARG A 59 -16.33 8.15 -8.17
N SER A 60 -15.76 8.82 -9.17
CA SER A 60 -16.43 9.23 -10.40
C SER A 60 -16.07 8.35 -11.61
N SER A 61 -15.44 7.21 -11.36
CA SER A 61 -15.02 6.23 -12.37
C SER A 61 -14.01 6.76 -13.40
N ASN A 62 -13.24 7.80 -13.04
CA ASN A 62 -12.17 8.36 -13.87
C ASN A 62 -10.81 7.76 -13.50
N TYR A 63 -10.63 6.49 -13.81
CA TYR A 63 -9.39 5.80 -13.56
C TYR A 63 -8.93 4.94 -14.75
N ILE A 64 -7.64 4.60 -14.72
CA ILE A 64 -7.05 3.58 -15.59
C ILE A 64 -6.49 2.50 -14.68
N ILE A 65 -6.75 1.24 -15.03
CA ILE A 65 -6.17 0.08 -14.35
C ILE A 65 -5.01 -0.45 -15.20
N ASN A 66 -3.86 -0.66 -14.56
CA ASN A 66 -2.73 -1.37 -15.15
C ASN A 66 -2.29 -2.47 -14.20
N SER A 67 -2.30 -3.72 -14.68
CA SER A 67 -2.08 -4.87 -13.80
C SER A 67 -1.22 -5.97 -14.41
N TYR A 68 -0.52 -6.68 -13.53
CA TYR A 68 0.17 -7.92 -13.88
C TYR A 68 0.24 -8.89 -12.70
N ILE A 69 0.58 -10.15 -13.00
CA ILE A 69 0.78 -11.20 -11.99
C ILE A 69 2.22 -11.70 -12.09
N GLU A 70 2.91 -11.72 -10.96
CA GLU A 70 4.21 -12.36 -10.78
C GLU A 70 3.99 -13.78 -10.26
N TYR A 71 4.17 -14.77 -11.14
CA TYR A 71 4.06 -16.19 -10.77
C TYR A 71 5.32 -16.66 -10.04
N SER A 72 5.16 -17.70 -9.22
CA SER A 72 6.31 -18.44 -8.67
C SER A 72 7.23 -18.99 -9.77
N GLN A 73 8.54 -18.99 -9.50
CA GLN A 73 9.58 -19.34 -10.48
C GLN A 73 10.26 -20.67 -10.17
N ASN A 74 10.52 -20.94 -8.88
CA ASN A 74 11.22 -22.12 -8.40
C ASN A 74 10.26 -23.28 -8.08
N MET A 75 9.01 -22.96 -7.72
CA MET A 75 7.96 -23.95 -7.52
C MET A 75 6.86 -23.91 -8.60
N LYS A 76 6.02 -24.94 -8.63
CA LYS A 76 4.84 -24.94 -9.49
C LYS A 76 3.85 -23.86 -9.06
N SER A 77 3.54 -22.95 -9.98
CA SER A 77 2.52 -21.93 -9.79
C SER A 77 1.11 -22.53 -9.70
N ASN A 78 0.35 -22.02 -8.72
CA ASN A 78 -1.07 -22.28 -8.51
C ASN A 78 -1.95 -21.33 -9.32
N LEU A 79 -1.44 -20.12 -9.62
CA LEU A 79 -2.16 -19.09 -10.40
C LEU A 79 -1.98 -19.26 -11.91
N LYS A 80 -0.81 -19.75 -12.35
CA LYS A 80 -0.53 -19.89 -13.78
C LYS A 80 -1.54 -20.82 -14.44
N ASN A 81 -2.23 -20.30 -15.46
CA ASN A 81 -3.34 -20.94 -16.21
C ASN A 81 -4.68 -21.07 -15.47
N SER A 82 -4.78 -20.71 -14.18
CA SER A 82 -6.03 -20.76 -13.40
C SER A 82 -6.57 -19.37 -13.09
N PHE A 83 -5.70 -18.36 -13.05
CA PHE A 83 -6.02 -17.00 -12.67
C PHE A 83 -5.19 -16.01 -13.48
N SER A 84 -5.84 -15.14 -14.24
CA SER A 84 -5.21 -14.19 -15.15
C SER A 84 -5.37 -12.74 -14.69
N ASN A 85 -4.60 -11.82 -15.29
CA ASN A 85 -4.77 -10.38 -15.06
C ASN A 85 -6.22 -9.93 -15.33
N LYS A 86 -6.89 -10.54 -16.32
CA LYS A 86 -8.30 -10.21 -16.64
C LYS A 86 -9.25 -10.60 -15.53
N ASP A 87 -9.01 -11.74 -14.88
CA ASP A 87 -9.82 -12.20 -13.74
C ASP A 87 -9.63 -11.25 -12.55
N SER A 88 -8.37 -10.90 -12.29
CA SER A 88 -7.99 -9.92 -11.28
C SER A 88 -8.62 -8.54 -11.52
N ASP A 89 -8.54 -8.01 -12.74
CA ASP A 89 -9.11 -6.71 -13.10
C ASP A 89 -10.63 -6.71 -12.99
N LYS A 90 -11.29 -7.82 -13.36
CA LYS A 90 -12.73 -7.98 -13.16
C LYS A 90 -13.11 -7.88 -11.69
N ILE A 91 -12.36 -8.53 -10.80
CA ILE A 91 -12.57 -8.43 -9.35
C ILE A 91 -12.39 -6.99 -8.88
N LEU A 92 -11.33 -6.31 -9.32
CA LEU A 92 -11.06 -4.93 -8.93
C LEU A 92 -12.19 -3.98 -9.40
N VAL A 93 -12.65 -4.12 -10.64
CA VAL A 93 -13.78 -3.34 -11.17
C VAL A 93 -15.05 -3.58 -10.34
N ASP A 94 -15.36 -4.84 -10.01
CA ASP A 94 -16.52 -5.16 -9.17
C ASP A 94 -16.41 -4.59 -7.74
N VAL A 95 -15.19 -4.51 -7.20
CA VAL A 95 -14.92 -3.80 -5.93
C VAL A 95 -15.17 -2.31 -6.09
N LEU A 96 -14.58 -1.67 -7.12
CA LEU A 96 -14.66 -0.22 -7.35
C LEU A 96 -16.10 0.26 -7.50
N LYS A 97 -16.97 -0.50 -8.19
CA LYS A 97 -18.41 -0.20 -8.29
C LYS A 97 -19.11 0.02 -6.96
N SER A 98 -18.64 -0.62 -5.89
CA SER A 98 -19.23 -0.47 -4.55
C SER A 98 -18.88 0.87 -3.88
N PHE A 99 -17.95 1.63 -4.45
CA PHE A 99 -17.48 2.94 -3.97
C PHE A 99 -17.80 4.08 -4.93
N GLU A 100 -18.41 3.78 -6.08
CA GLU A 100 -18.83 4.76 -7.07
C GLU A 100 -20.01 5.60 -6.54
N THR A 101 -20.07 6.85 -6.98
CA THR A 101 -21.14 7.78 -6.59
C THR A 101 -21.94 8.19 -7.82
N GLU A 102 -21.41 9.13 -8.60
CA GLU A 102 -21.95 9.51 -9.91
C GLU A 102 -20.82 9.49 -10.93
N GLU A 103 -21.07 8.83 -12.07
CA GLU A 103 -20.16 8.88 -13.20
C GLU A 103 -20.09 10.31 -13.75
N LYS A 104 -18.88 10.86 -13.80
CA LYS A 104 -18.65 12.19 -14.36
C LYS A 104 -17.40 12.15 -15.20
N GLN A 105 -17.50 12.21 -16.51
CA GLN A 105 -16.30 12.17 -17.34
C GLN A 105 -15.39 13.39 -17.08
N GLN A 106 -14.12 13.11 -16.81
CA GLN A 106 -13.06 14.10 -16.64
C GLN A 106 -11.89 13.76 -17.57
N ASN A 107 -11.18 14.80 -18.02
CA ASN A 107 -9.99 14.62 -18.87
C ASN A 107 -8.84 13.97 -18.09
N GLU A 108 -8.74 14.29 -16.81
CA GLU A 108 -7.76 13.72 -15.91
C GLU A 108 -8.20 12.34 -15.40
N LYS A 109 -7.25 11.43 -15.22
CA LYS A 109 -7.51 10.06 -14.74
C LYS A 109 -6.53 9.68 -13.65
N LEU A 110 -7.04 8.99 -12.63
CA LEU A 110 -6.23 8.30 -11.63
C LEU A 110 -5.66 7.01 -12.22
N LEU A 111 -4.35 6.82 -12.19
CA LEU A 111 -3.76 5.53 -12.52
C LEU A 111 -3.73 4.64 -11.27
N ILE A 112 -4.43 3.52 -11.34
CA ILE A 112 -4.38 2.42 -10.37
C ILE A 112 -3.48 1.34 -10.97
N SER A 113 -2.19 1.40 -10.63
CA SER A 113 -1.23 0.37 -11.03
C SER A 113 -1.13 -0.65 -9.92
N TYR A 114 -1.32 -1.94 -10.22
CA TYR A 114 -1.17 -2.96 -9.20
C TYR A 114 -0.61 -4.26 -9.74
N TYR A 115 -0.11 -5.10 -8.85
CA TYR A 115 0.25 -6.46 -9.21
C TYR A 115 -0.06 -7.43 -8.08
N ILE A 116 -0.23 -8.70 -8.46
CA ILE A 116 -0.34 -9.82 -7.54
C ILE A 116 0.95 -10.63 -7.65
N TYR A 117 1.60 -10.83 -6.52
CA TYR A 117 2.75 -11.70 -6.40
C TYR A 117 2.33 -13.02 -5.78
N GLU A 118 2.60 -14.12 -6.46
CA GLU A 118 2.48 -15.46 -5.89
C GLU A 118 3.73 -15.80 -5.07
N ASN A 119 3.51 -16.26 -3.85
CA ASN A 119 4.59 -16.57 -2.94
C ASN A 119 5.37 -17.81 -3.37
N ASP A 120 6.61 -17.62 -3.83
CA ASP A 120 7.50 -18.71 -4.21
C ASP A 120 8.17 -19.34 -2.99
N LYS A 121 7.53 -20.36 -2.39
CA LYS A 121 7.99 -20.99 -1.15
C LYS A 121 9.28 -21.79 -1.29
N GLU A 122 9.76 -22.03 -2.51
CA GLU A 122 11.03 -22.73 -2.75
C GLU A 122 12.18 -21.76 -3.08
N ASP A 123 11.96 -20.44 -2.93
CA ASP A 123 13.01 -19.43 -3.05
C ASP A 123 14.00 -19.48 -1.86
N ASP A 124 15.25 -19.88 -2.15
CA ASP A 124 16.38 -19.93 -1.22
C ASP A 124 16.73 -18.57 -0.60
N GLY A 125 16.25 -17.46 -1.18
CA GLY A 125 16.40 -16.11 -0.62
C GLY A 125 15.59 -15.86 0.65
N LYS A 126 14.64 -16.74 1.00
CA LYS A 126 13.73 -16.56 2.16
C LYS A 126 14.40 -16.90 3.48
N LYS A 127 14.44 -15.92 4.38
CA LYS A 127 15.17 -16.02 5.66
C LYS A 127 14.30 -16.30 6.88
N ASN A 128 13.00 -16.04 6.84
CA ASN A 128 12.11 -16.14 7.99
C ASN A 128 10.96 -17.13 7.75
N LYS A 129 10.49 -17.77 8.84
CA LYS A 129 9.37 -18.72 8.79
C LYS A 129 8.05 -18.07 8.35
N ASP A 130 7.89 -16.78 8.62
CA ASP A 130 6.69 -16.03 8.25
C ASP A 130 6.53 -15.87 6.73
N ALA A 131 7.63 -15.86 5.96
CA ALA A 131 7.60 -15.80 4.50
C ALA A 131 6.98 -17.04 3.83
N PHE A 132 6.66 -18.09 4.60
CA PHE A 132 6.02 -19.31 4.10
C PHE A 132 4.52 -19.38 4.43
N LEU A 133 3.99 -18.44 5.22
CA LEU A 133 2.62 -18.49 5.76
C LEU A 133 1.56 -18.00 4.77
N TYR A 134 1.88 -17.02 3.92
CA TYR A 134 0.93 -16.44 2.97
C TYR A 134 1.01 -17.11 1.59
N ALA A 135 -0.07 -16.99 0.81
CA ALA A 135 -0.14 -17.48 -0.57
C ALA A 135 0.47 -16.47 -1.55
N GLY A 136 0.45 -15.19 -1.20
CA GLY A 136 1.11 -14.11 -1.93
C GLY A 136 0.77 -12.76 -1.34
N TYR A 137 1.01 -11.69 -2.11
CA TYR A 137 0.58 -10.35 -1.74
C TYR A 137 0.15 -9.55 -2.96
N LEU A 138 -0.64 -8.50 -2.71
CA LEU A 138 -1.02 -7.50 -3.69
C LEU A 138 -0.26 -6.21 -3.38
N VAL A 139 0.24 -5.54 -4.41
CA VAL A 139 0.81 -4.19 -4.29
C VAL A 139 0.04 -3.25 -5.19
N PHE A 140 -0.49 -2.19 -4.61
CA PHE A 140 -1.20 -1.12 -5.31
C PHE A 140 -0.42 0.18 -5.21
N GLU A 141 -0.39 0.91 -6.33
CA GLU A 141 0.12 2.25 -6.46
C GLU A 141 -0.93 3.14 -7.12
N PHE A 142 -1.32 4.19 -6.42
CA PHE A 142 -2.24 5.22 -6.89
C PHE A 142 -1.44 6.43 -7.35
N LYS A 143 -1.53 6.75 -8.64
CA LYS A 143 -0.73 7.80 -9.28
C LYS A 143 -1.61 8.83 -9.97
N LEU A 144 -1.27 10.11 -9.81
CA LEU A 144 -1.93 11.22 -10.49
C LEU A 144 -0.85 12.09 -11.14
N LYS A 145 -0.96 12.36 -12.45
CA LYS A 145 0.07 13.09 -13.22
C LYS A 145 1.48 12.54 -12.99
N ASP A 146 1.62 11.21 -13.02
CA ASP A 146 2.85 10.46 -12.75
C ASP A 146 3.44 10.60 -11.33
N GLU A 147 2.79 11.34 -10.42
CA GLU A 147 3.17 11.38 -9.01
C GLU A 147 2.53 10.22 -8.22
N LEU A 148 3.35 9.48 -7.47
CA LEU A 148 2.87 8.45 -6.55
C LEU A 148 2.26 9.08 -5.29
N LEU A 149 0.96 8.87 -5.09
CA LEU A 149 0.21 9.44 -3.97
C LEU A 149 0.06 8.46 -2.82
N TYR A 150 -0.21 7.19 -3.15
CA TYR A 150 -0.42 6.14 -2.17
C TYR A 150 0.12 4.82 -2.67
N LYS A 151 0.83 4.10 -1.79
CA LYS A 151 1.27 2.73 -2.04
C LYS A 151 0.86 1.85 -0.88
N ILE A 152 0.27 0.70 -1.18
CA ILE A 152 -0.10 -0.30 -0.19
C ILE A 152 0.27 -1.70 -0.68
N GLN A 153 0.84 -2.49 0.21
CA GLN A 153 1.02 -3.92 0.06
C GLN A 153 0.14 -4.62 1.10
N ILE A 154 -0.60 -5.64 0.67
CA ILE A 154 -1.46 -6.44 1.53
C ILE A 154 -1.32 -7.92 1.17
N ASP A 155 -1.09 -8.76 2.17
CA ASP A 155 -0.95 -10.19 1.94
C ASP A 155 -2.31 -10.85 1.64
N TYR A 156 -2.31 -11.93 0.87
CA TYR A 156 -3.45 -12.83 0.72
C TYR A 156 -3.05 -14.25 1.12
N MET A 157 -3.98 -14.97 1.76
CA MET A 157 -3.69 -16.21 2.46
C MET A 157 -4.12 -17.44 1.68
N ASN A 158 -5.16 -17.32 0.85
CA ASN A 158 -5.77 -18.48 0.22
C ASN A 158 -5.16 -18.74 -1.16
N ILE A 159 -4.66 -19.95 -1.36
CA ILE A 159 -4.02 -20.38 -2.63
C ILE A 159 -5.02 -20.35 -3.79
N ASP A 160 -6.31 -20.58 -3.51
CA ASP A 160 -7.40 -20.54 -4.47
C ASP A 160 -7.87 -19.12 -4.83
N THR A 161 -7.18 -18.09 -4.36
CA THR A 161 -7.49 -16.66 -4.56
C THR A 161 -8.80 -16.16 -3.94
N SER A 162 -9.49 -16.98 -3.15
CA SER A 162 -10.82 -16.64 -2.63
C SER A 162 -10.85 -15.39 -1.75
N ASP A 163 -9.73 -15.01 -1.13
CA ASP A 163 -9.64 -13.79 -0.31
C ASP A 163 -9.18 -12.54 -1.08
N ILE A 164 -8.76 -12.65 -2.35
CA ILE A 164 -8.28 -11.51 -3.18
C ILE A 164 -9.29 -10.36 -3.24
N LYS A 165 -10.58 -10.67 -3.45
CA LYS A 165 -11.64 -9.64 -3.51
C LYS A 165 -11.69 -8.82 -2.21
N SER A 166 -11.57 -9.48 -1.07
CA SER A 166 -11.57 -8.81 0.23
C SER A 166 -10.33 -7.93 0.42
N ARG A 167 -9.16 -8.36 -0.09
CA ARG A 167 -7.93 -7.57 -0.05
C ARG A 167 -8.02 -6.33 -0.92
N MET A 168 -8.52 -6.46 -2.14
CA MET A 168 -8.77 -5.31 -3.02
C MET A 168 -9.76 -4.33 -2.40
N SER A 169 -10.86 -4.84 -1.82
CA SER A 169 -11.82 -3.99 -1.08
C SER A 169 -11.14 -3.21 0.04
N CYS A 170 -10.28 -3.87 0.81
CA CYS A 170 -9.52 -3.24 1.89
C CYS A 170 -8.57 -2.14 1.37
N VAL A 171 -7.92 -2.38 0.23
CA VAL A 171 -7.04 -1.40 -0.42
C VAL A 171 -7.81 -0.14 -0.83
N ILE A 172 -8.98 -0.31 -1.45
CA ILE A 172 -9.81 0.83 -1.88
C ILE A 172 -10.36 1.60 -0.66
N GLU A 173 -10.85 0.89 0.36
CA GLU A 173 -11.32 1.50 1.61
C GLU A 173 -10.19 2.28 2.30
N SER A 174 -9.00 1.69 2.38
CA SER A 174 -7.81 2.33 2.92
C SER A 174 -7.46 3.60 2.14
N PHE A 175 -7.40 3.54 0.80
CA PHE A 175 -7.11 4.72 -0.01
C PHE A 175 -8.12 5.86 0.23
N LEU A 176 -9.42 5.53 0.31
CA LEU A 176 -10.49 6.51 0.50
C LEU A 176 -10.52 7.14 1.90
N THR A 177 -9.90 6.52 2.90
CA THR A 177 -9.92 6.99 4.31
C THR A 177 -8.73 7.86 4.70
N ILE A 178 -7.66 7.90 3.90
CA ILE A 178 -6.42 8.67 4.15
C ILE A 178 -6.64 10.18 4.27
#